data_AF-A0A3M1S5T7-F1
#
_entry.id   AF-A0A3M1S5T7-F1
#
_cell.length_a   1.000
_cell.length_b   1.000
_cell.length_c   1.000
_cell.angle_alpha   90.00
_cell.angle_beta   90.00
_cell.angle_gamma   90.00
#
_symmetry.space_group_name_H-M   'P 1'
#
loop_
_entity.id
_entity.type
_entity.pdbx_description
1 polymer ?
#
loop_
_entity_poly.entity_id
_entity_poly.type
_entity_poly.pdbx_seq_one_letter_code
_entity_poly.pdbx_strand_id
1 'polypeptide(L)'
;MASKANAAKASDAATGDPFQLSAVEPIDPPVAGESGKWCRYTITQGHNVITGYRKGSRTAVTKAAKLIVADLNERRFGRRGRIS
;
A
#
# COMPACT_ATOMS: atom_id res chain seq x y z
N MET A 1 23.55 9.52 -12.69
CA MET A 1 22.64 8.35 -12.78
C MET A 1 22.20 7.98 -11.35
N ALA A 2 21.11 8.56 -10.85
CA ALA A 2 20.73 8.40 -9.45
C ALA A 2 19.82 7.16 -9.27
N SER A 3 20.44 6.01 -8.99
CA SER A 3 19.72 4.81 -8.55
C SER A 3 19.26 5.01 -7.11
N LYS A 4 17.99 5.29 -6.89
CA LYS A 4 17.43 5.36 -5.53
C LYS A 4 16.95 3.97 -5.11
N ALA A 5 17.90 3.14 -4.72
CA ALA A 5 17.62 2.04 -3.81
C ALA A 5 17.22 2.65 -2.46
N ASN A 6 16.04 2.30 -1.94
CA ASN A 6 15.81 2.43 -0.51
C ASN A 6 15.15 1.15 -0.01
N ALA A 7 16.01 0.25 0.46
CA ALA A 7 15.65 -0.87 1.30
C ALA A 7 15.12 -0.31 2.62
N ALA A 8 13.82 -0.06 2.71
CA ALA A 8 13.17 0.24 3.97
C ALA A 8 12.99 -1.08 4.74
N LYS A 9 13.98 -1.34 5.58
CA LYS A 9 13.97 -2.25 6.74
C LYS A 9 12.55 -2.42 7.27
N ALA A 10 11.95 -3.59 7.00
CA ALA A 10 10.67 -4.01 7.57
C ALA A 10 10.88 -4.23 9.08
N SER A 11 10.79 -3.15 9.84
CA SER A 11 10.79 -3.21 11.29
C SER A 11 9.44 -3.77 11.69
N ASP A 12 9.48 -5.04 12.07
CA ASP A 12 8.47 -5.72 12.86
C ASP A 12 7.96 -4.79 13.98
N ALA A 13 6.81 -4.18 13.76
CA ALA A 13 6.17 -3.31 14.73
C ALA A 13 4.67 -3.57 14.69
N ALA A 14 4.29 -4.57 15.47
CA ALA A 14 2.95 -4.86 15.93
C ALA A 14 2.39 -3.71 16.81
N THR A 15 2.34 -2.47 16.29
CA THR A 15 1.67 -1.35 16.95
C THR A 15 0.22 -1.31 16.48
N GLY A 16 -0.73 -1.29 17.41
CA GLY A 16 -2.18 -1.54 17.25
C GLY A 16 -2.96 -0.70 16.24
N ASP A 17 -2.29 0.15 15.46
CA ASP A 17 -2.93 1.05 14.51
C ASP A 17 -3.46 0.31 13.28
N PRO A 18 -4.68 0.60 12.81
CA PRO A 18 -5.20 0.04 11.58
C PRO A 18 -4.38 0.53 10.38
N PHE A 19 -4.35 -0.28 9.32
CA PHE A 19 -3.88 0.17 8.02
C PHE A 19 -4.79 1.28 7.50
N GLN A 20 -4.18 2.32 6.93
CA GLN A 20 -4.87 3.45 6.33
C GLN A 20 -4.25 3.81 4.98
N LEU A 21 -5.08 4.19 4.02
CA LEU A 21 -4.60 4.74 2.75
C LEU A 21 -4.18 6.19 2.97
N SER A 22 -2.88 6.47 2.88
CA SER A 22 -2.30 7.78 3.13
C SER A 22 -2.29 8.64 1.86
N ALA A 23 -1.83 8.08 0.73
CA ALA A 23 -1.69 8.84 -0.51
C ALA A 23 -1.97 7.99 -1.75
N VAL A 24 -2.44 8.65 -2.81
CA VAL A 24 -2.53 8.09 -4.18
C VAL A 24 -2.11 9.17 -5.16
N GLU A 25 -0.98 8.95 -5.82
CA GLU A 25 -0.33 9.93 -6.70
C GLU A 25 -0.21 9.36 -8.10
N PRO A 26 -0.60 10.10 -9.15
CA PRO A 26 -0.26 9.74 -10.52
C PRO A 26 1.26 9.73 -10.69
N ILE A 27 1.77 8.74 -11.38
CA ILE A 27 3.19 8.62 -11.69
C ILE A 27 3.37 8.26 -13.16
N ASP A 28 4.59 8.45 -13.64
CA ASP A 28 5.02 7.85 -14.89
C ASP A 28 5.09 6.32 -14.77
N PRO A 29 4.94 5.59 -15.89
CA PRO A 29 5.08 4.14 -15.90
C PRO A 29 6.43 3.71 -15.32
N PRO A 30 6.47 2.76 -14.38
CA PRO A 30 7.72 2.30 -13.77
C PRO A 30 8.58 1.50 -14.75
N VAL A 31 7.98 0.97 -15.83
CA VAL A 31 8.67 0.23 -16.89
C VAL A 31 8.62 1.01 -18.20
N ALA A 32 9.78 1.19 -18.83
CA ALA A 32 9.87 1.84 -20.14
C ALA A 32 9.08 1.07 -21.19
N GLY A 33 8.17 1.76 -21.89
CA GLY A 33 7.32 1.17 -22.93
C GLY A 33 5.89 0.85 -22.47
N GLU A 34 5.59 0.93 -21.18
CA GLU A 34 4.20 0.81 -20.72
C GLU A 34 3.41 2.09 -20.98
N SER A 35 2.30 1.96 -21.69
CA SER A 35 1.36 3.07 -21.92
C SER A 35 0.19 3.04 -20.92
N GLY A 36 -0.33 4.22 -20.58
CA GLY A 36 -1.52 4.38 -19.75
C GLY A 36 -1.26 5.11 -18.44
N LYS A 37 -2.34 5.41 -17.71
CA LYS A 37 -2.27 6.10 -16.42
C LYS A 37 -1.73 5.15 -15.37
N TRP A 38 -0.69 5.56 -14.67
CA TRP A 38 -0.14 4.84 -13.52
C TRP A 38 -0.35 5.67 -12.26
N CYS A 39 -0.57 4.98 -11.14
CA CYS A 39 -0.58 5.62 -9.85
C CYS A 39 0.22 4.79 -8.85
N ARG A 40 0.95 5.50 -8.00
CA ARG A 40 1.54 4.99 -6.78
C ARG A 40 0.54 5.22 -5.65
N TYR A 41 0.36 4.22 -4.79
CA TYR A 41 -0.41 4.38 -3.56
C TYR A 41 0.45 4.03 -2.34
N THR A 42 0.18 4.72 -1.23
CA THR A 42 0.90 4.57 0.03
C THR A 42 -0.10 4.21 1.12
N ILE A 43 0.08 3.06 1.75
CA ILE A 43 -0.68 2.61 2.91
C ILE A 43 0.24 2.73 4.13
N THR A 44 -0.27 3.29 5.21
CA THR A 44 0.47 3.48 6.47
C THR A 44 -0.20 2.71 7.58
N GLN A 45 0.61 2.19 8.51
CA GLN A 45 0.17 1.52 9.72
C GLN A 45 1.15 1.88 10.84
N GLY A 46 0.83 2.93 11.60
CA GLY A 46 1.79 3.53 12.53
C GLY A 46 3.06 3.96 11.77
N HIS A 47 4.19 3.33 12.10
CA HIS A 47 5.49 3.60 11.47
C HIS A 47 5.76 2.76 10.21
N ASN A 48 4.91 1.77 9.94
CA ASN A 48 5.04 0.92 8.76
C ASN A 48 4.42 1.60 7.55
N VAL A 49 5.15 1.57 6.43
CA VAL A 49 4.73 2.19 5.17
C VAL A 49 4.81 1.15 4.06
N ILE A 50 3.67 0.86 3.44
CA ILE A 50 3.55 0.00 2.27
C ILE A 50 3.35 0.89 1.05
N THR A 51 4.27 0.83 0.10
CA THR A 51 4.12 1.48 -1.20
C THR A 51 3.76 0.44 -2.25
N GLY A 52 2.72 0.72 -3.04
CA GLY A 52 2.36 -0.09 -4.20
C GLY A 52 2.20 0.75 -5.46
N TYR A 53 2.33 0.08 -6.61
CA TYR A 53 2.21 0.68 -7.93
C TYR A 53 1.11 -0.04 -8.70
N ARG A 54 0.24 0.71 -9.38
CA ARG A 54 -0.85 0.13 -10.14
C ARG A 54 -1.20 0.97 -11.36
N LYS A 55 -1.38 0.29 -12.50
CA LYS A 55 -1.97 0.86 -13.71
C LYS A 55 -3.46 1.11 -13.50
N GLY A 56 -3.91 2.32 -13.83
CA GLY A 56 -5.30 2.75 -13.75
C GLY A 56 -5.44 4.25 -13.51
N SER A 57 -6.67 4.73 -13.59
CA SER A 57 -6.98 6.08 -13.13
C SER A 57 -6.85 6.19 -11.62
N ARG A 58 -6.60 7.41 -11.10
CA ARG A 58 -6.53 7.69 -9.67
C ARG A 58 -7.74 7.12 -8.91
N THR A 59 -8.95 7.25 -9.46
CA THR A 59 -10.19 6.71 -8.86
C THR A 59 -10.18 5.20 -8.78
N ALA A 60 -9.79 4.50 -9.86
CA ALA A 60 -9.73 3.05 -9.89
C ALA A 60 -8.66 2.52 -8.91
N VAL A 61 -7.48 3.14 -8.90
CA VAL A 61 -6.38 2.78 -7.99
C VAL A 61 -6.75 3.08 -6.54
N THR A 62 -7.44 4.19 -6.26
CA THR A 62 -7.95 4.51 -4.92
C THR A 62 -8.93 3.45 -4.42
N LYS A 63 -9.90 3.03 -5.26
CA LYS A 63 -10.86 1.98 -4.90
C LYS A 63 -10.15 0.67 -4.59
N ALA A 64 -9.20 0.28 -5.44
CA ALA A 64 -8.39 -0.91 -5.22
C ALA A 64 -7.56 -0.85 -3.93
N ALA A 65 -6.89 0.28 -3.67
CA ALA A 65 -6.09 0.46 -2.47
C ALA A 65 -6.93 0.43 -1.18
N LYS A 66 -8.17 0.95 -1.22
CA LYS A 66 -9.12 0.82 -0.11
C LYS A 66 -9.51 -0.63 0.18
N LEU A 67 -9.69 -1.46 -0.86
CA LEU A 67 -9.97 -2.89 -0.69
C LEU A 67 -8.77 -3.62 -0.07
N ILE A 68 -7.55 -3.28 -0.50
CA ILE A 68 -6.32 -3.82 0.10
C ILE A 68 -6.25 -3.45 1.59
N VAL A 69 -6.51 -2.18 1.93
CA VAL A 69 -6.55 -1.74 3.34
C VAL A 69 -7.61 -2.50 4.14
N ALA A 70 -8.80 -2.71 3.57
CA ALA A 70 -9.87 -3.46 4.22
C ALA A 70 -9.45 -4.91 4.51
N ASP A 71 -8.89 -5.61 3.52
CA ASP A 71 -8.38 -6.99 3.67
C ASP A 71 -7.21 -7.08 4.67
N LEU A 72 -6.27 -6.12 4.64
CA LEU A 72 -5.18 -6.04 5.62
C LEU A 72 -5.70 -5.88 7.06
N ASN A 73 -6.69 -5.02 7.26
CA ASN A 73 -7.32 -4.83 8.55
C ASN A 73 -8.17 -6.05 8.96
N GLU A 74 -8.92 -6.64 8.05
CA GLU A 74 -9.73 -7.84 8.31
C GLU A 74 -8.84 -9.02 8.74
N ARG A 75 -7.71 -9.26 8.08
CA ARG A 75 -6.76 -10.30 8.51
C ARG A 75 -6.24 -10.07 9.93
N ARG A 76 -6.06 -8.80 10.29
CA ARG A 76 -5.53 -8.41 11.59
C ARG A 76 -6.57 -8.51 12.71
N PHE A 77 -7.79 -8.06 12.47
CA PHE A 77 -8.85 -8.01 13.48
C PHE A 77 -9.81 -9.23 13.43
N GLY A 78 -9.84 -9.97 12.32
CA GLY A 78 -10.83 -11.00 11.99
C GLY A 78 -10.50 -12.43 12.41
N ARG A 79 -9.34 -12.69 13.04
CA ARG A 79 -9.11 -13.96 13.75
C ARG A 79 -8.52 -13.72 15.13
N ARG A 80 -9.31 -13.11 16.02
CA ARG A 80 -9.30 -13.50 17.42
C ARG A 80 -9.94 -14.88 17.52
N GLY A 81 -9.17 -15.91 17.16
CA GLY A 81 -9.48 -17.27 17.53
C GLY A 81 -9.69 -17.28 19.03
N ARG A 82 -10.95 -17.46 19.44
CA ARG A 82 -11.31 -17.83 20.79
C ARG A 82 -10.67 -19.19 21.02
N ILE A 83 -9.55 -19.21 21.73
CA ILE A 83 -9.08 -20.42 22.39
C ILE A 83 -10.02 -20.55 23.60
N SER A 84 -11.14 -21.24 23.42
CA SER A 84 -11.96 -21.76 24.53
C SER A 84 -11.34 -23.04 25.03
#